data_AF-A0A6I1Z9V3-F1
#
_entry.id   AF-A0A6I1Z9V3-F1
#
_cell.length_a   1.000
_cell.length_b   1.000
_cell.length_c   1.000
_cell.angle_alpha   90.00
_cell.angle_beta   90.00
_cell.angle_gamma   90.00
#
_symmetry.space_group_name_H-M   'P 1'
#
loop_
_entity.id
_entity.type
_entity.pdbx_description
1 polymer ?
#
loop_
_entity_poly.entity_id
_entity_poly.type
_entity_poly.pdbx_seq_one_letter_code
_entity_poly.pdbx_strand_id
1 'polypeptide(L)'
;FAGDYVEAIWLMLQQDSPGDYVVATGRTTTVREMCKIAFEHVGLDYEDHVVIDPKFYRPAEVEELIGNAAKIKKELGWKPKTSLEELITMMVEADLKRVAAEACETTTG
;
A
#
# COMPACT_ATOMS: atom_id res chain seq x y z
N PHE A 1 0.73 1.04 -5.04
CA PHE A 1 0.98 -0.30 -5.60
C PHE A 1 2.37 -0.33 -6.21
N ALA A 2 3.19 -1.34 -5.92
CA ALA A 2 4.58 -1.38 -6.38
C ALA A 2 4.71 -1.38 -7.91
N GLY A 3 3.78 -2.04 -8.62
CA GLY A 3 3.77 -2.07 -10.09
C GLY A 3 3.69 -0.68 -10.72
N ASP A 4 2.82 0.20 -10.21
CA ASP A 4 2.71 1.58 -10.71
C ASP A 4 3.99 2.38 -10.47
N TYR A 5 4.69 2.11 -9.37
CA TYR A 5 5.88 2.88 -8.98
C TYR A 5 7.10 2.47 -9.83
N VAL A 6 7.23 1.19 -10.20
CA VAL A 6 8.31 0.76 -11.10
C VAL A 6 8.13 1.30 -12.53
N GLU A 7 6.88 1.51 -12.96
CA GLU A 7 6.59 2.22 -14.22
C GLU A 7 7.10 3.67 -14.17
N ALA A 8 6.95 4.37 -13.04
CA ALA A 8 7.52 5.70 -12.86
C ALA A 8 9.05 5.69 -13.01
N ILE A 9 9.73 4.73 -12.36
CA ILE A 9 11.19 4.58 -12.43
C ILE A 9 11.62 4.33 -13.88
N TRP A 10 10.91 3.47 -14.60
CA TRP A 10 11.19 3.22 -16.01
C TRP A 10 11.01 4.47 -16.88
N LEU A 11 9.93 5.26 -16.67
CA LEU A 11 9.68 6.51 -17.38
C LEU A 11 10.76 7.57 -17.13
N MET A 12 11.32 7.63 -15.92
CA MET A 12 12.44 8.53 -15.58
C MET A 12 13.68 8.23 -16.42
N LEU A 13 13.95 6.96 -16.70
CA LEU A 13 15.08 6.53 -17.52
C LEU A 13 14.90 6.82 -19.01
N GLN A 14 13.68 7.12 -19.47
CA GLN A 14 13.41 7.44 -20.88
C GLN A 14 13.62 8.94 -21.20
N GLN A 15 13.95 9.77 -20.21
CA GLN A 15 14.12 11.22 -20.40
C GLN A 15 15.53 11.55 -20.92
N ASP A 16 15.62 12.55 -21.80
CA ASP A 16 16.90 13.03 -22.37
C ASP A 16 17.84 13.63 -21.31
N SER A 17 17.30 14.15 -20.20
CA SER A 17 18.05 14.76 -19.12
C SER A 17 17.62 14.18 -17.77
N PRO A 18 18.56 13.94 -16.85
CA PRO A 18 18.23 13.41 -15.53
C PRO A 18 17.44 14.42 -14.70
N GLY A 19 16.62 13.92 -13.78
CA GLY A 19 15.87 14.75 -12.86
C GLY A 19 15.32 13.96 -11.68
N ASP A 20 15.05 14.67 -10.58
CA ASP A 20 14.47 14.10 -9.37
C ASP A 20 12.95 14.29 -9.35
N TYR A 21 12.22 13.26 -8.94
CA TYR A 21 10.77 13.22 -8.96
C TYR A 21 10.19 12.62 -7.68
N VAL A 22 9.11 13.23 -7.17
CA VAL A 22 8.29 12.63 -6.12
C VAL A 22 7.27 11.71 -6.77
N VAL A 23 7.31 10.42 -6.43
CA VAL A 23 6.35 9.40 -6.87
C VAL A 23 5.42 9.08 -5.71
N ALA A 24 4.18 9.56 -5.81
CA ALA A 24 3.18 9.39 -4.76
C ALA A 24 1.77 9.43 -5.33
N THR A 25 0.80 8.94 -4.57
CA THR A 25 -0.62 9.03 -4.92
C THR A 25 -1.21 10.42 -4.68
N GLY A 26 -0.59 11.21 -3.79
CA GLY A 26 -1.15 12.47 -3.29
C GLY A 26 -2.29 12.29 -2.29
N ARG A 27 -2.62 11.05 -1.93
CA ARG A 27 -3.62 10.71 -0.90
C ARG A 27 -2.90 10.18 0.33
N THR A 28 -3.31 10.65 1.50
CA THR A 28 -2.93 10.06 2.80
C THR A 28 -4.08 9.24 3.37
N THR A 29 -3.77 8.28 4.24
CA THR A 29 -4.76 7.47 4.94
C THR A 29 -4.15 7.00 6.26
N THR A 30 -4.97 6.90 7.31
CA THR A 30 -4.52 6.44 8.62
C THR A 30 -4.33 4.91 8.62
N VAL A 31 -3.51 4.40 9.53
CA VAL A 31 -3.38 2.94 9.73
C VAL A 31 -4.72 2.32 10.12
N ARG A 32 -5.54 3.03 10.91
CA ARG A 32 -6.88 2.58 11.31
C ARG A 32 -7.78 2.35 10.10
N GLU A 33 -7.84 3.31 9.17
CA GLU A 33 -8.68 3.20 7.98
C GLU A 33 -8.18 2.08 7.05
N MET A 34 -6.87 1.90 6.94
CA MET A 34 -6.30 0.76 6.21
C MET A 34 -6.72 -0.58 6.83
N CYS A 35 -6.66 -0.73 8.16
CA CYS A 35 -7.16 -1.92 8.84
C CYS A 35 -8.65 -2.13 8.56
N LYS A 36 -9.46 -1.08 8.70
CA LYS A 36 -10.89 -1.16 8.44
C LYS A 36 -11.20 -1.71 7.03
N ILE A 37 -10.60 -1.13 5.99
CA ILE A 37 -10.79 -1.61 4.60
C ILE A 37 -10.43 -3.09 4.46
N ALA A 38 -9.34 -3.52 5.09
CA ALA A 38 -8.88 -4.91 5.01
C ALA A 38 -9.86 -5.90 5.67
N PHE A 39 -10.36 -5.58 6.86
CA PHE A 39 -11.31 -6.43 7.59
C PHE A 39 -12.71 -6.41 6.96
N GLU A 40 -13.18 -5.25 6.49
CA GLU A 40 -14.46 -5.13 5.78
C GLU A 40 -14.49 -5.99 4.50
N HIS A 41 -13.35 -6.12 3.79
CA HIS A 41 -13.23 -6.97 2.60
C HIS A 41 -13.56 -8.44 2.87
N VAL A 42 -13.35 -8.92 4.10
CA VAL A 42 -13.66 -10.30 4.53
C VAL A 42 -14.89 -10.38 5.44
N GLY A 43 -15.65 -9.29 5.55
CA GLY A 43 -16.88 -9.26 6.35
C GLY A 43 -16.65 -9.31 7.86
N LEU A 44 -15.51 -8.81 8.34
CA LEU A 44 -15.18 -8.73 9.76
C LEU A 44 -15.14 -7.28 10.25
N ASP A 45 -15.39 -7.08 11.54
CA ASP A 45 -15.14 -5.79 12.20
C ASP A 45 -13.70 -5.78 12.72
N TYR A 46 -12.92 -4.77 12.34
CA TYR A 46 -11.53 -4.64 12.78
C TYR A 46 -11.42 -4.42 14.30
N GLU A 47 -12.44 -3.82 14.93
CA GLU A 47 -12.43 -3.51 16.37
C GLU A 47 -12.44 -4.77 17.24
N ASP A 48 -12.97 -5.88 16.73
CA ASP A 48 -12.98 -7.18 17.41
C ASP A 48 -11.59 -7.84 17.46
N HIS A 49 -10.65 -7.38 16.63
CA HIS A 49 -9.38 -8.07 16.39
C HIS A 49 -8.14 -7.19 16.62
N VAL A 50 -8.23 -5.88 16.42
CA VAL A 50 -7.09 -4.97 16.50
C VAL A 50 -6.84 -4.53 17.94
N VAL A 51 -5.64 -4.80 18.45
CA VAL A 51 -5.18 -4.38 19.78
C VAL A 51 -3.96 -3.49 19.65
N ILE A 52 -3.92 -2.41 20.45
CA ILE A 52 -2.78 -1.50 20.51
C ILE A 52 -1.74 -2.05 21.47
N ASP A 53 -0.53 -2.28 20.97
CA ASP A 53 0.61 -2.70 21.79
C ASP A 53 1.70 -1.59 21.80
N PRO A 54 1.98 -0.99 22.96
CA PRO A 54 2.98 0.09 23.08
C PRO A 54 4.38 -0.29 22.59
N LYS A 55 4.72 -1.59 22.50
CA LYS A 55 6.03 -2.04 21.99
C LYS A 55 6.27 -1.66 20.52
N PHE A 56 5.21 -1.40 19.76
CA PHE A 56 5.30 -1.02 18.36
C PHE A 56 5.35 0.50 18.15
N TYR A 57 5.27 1.30 19.20
CA TYR A 57 5.44 2.75 19.11
C TYR A 57 6.88 3.12 18.83
N ARG A 58 7.09 4.05 17.89
CA ARG A 58 8.42 4.54 17.55
C ARG A 58 8.78 5.74 18.43
N PRO A 59 10.02 5.81 18.96
CA PRO A 59 10.48 6.98 19.72
C PRO A 59 10.45 8.30 18.93
N ALA A 60 10.49 8.23 17.60
CA ALA A 60 10.29 9.35 16.70
C ALA A 60 9.25 8.94 15.64
N GLU A 61 8.00 9.35 15.86
CA GLU A 61 6.90 9.10 14.94
C GLU A 61 6.93 10.13 13.80
N VAL A 62 6.62 9.70 12.59
CA VAL A 62 6.38 10.62 11.47
C VAL A 62 4.88 10.80 11.36
N GLU A 63 4.38 11.96 11.76
CA GLU A 63 2.92 12.18 11.91
C GLU A 63 2.19 12.10 10.57
N GLU A 64 2.75 12.63 9.48
CA GLU A 64 2.12 12.58 8.15
C GLU A 64 3.14 12.51 7.00
N LEU A 65 2.86 11.65 6.01
CA LEU A 65 3.62 11.57 4.76
C LEU A 65 2.67 11.74 3.58
N ILE A 66 2.66 12.93 2.98
CA ILE A 66 1.84 13.25 1.81
C ILE A 66 2.75 13.73 0.67
N GLY A 67 2.96 12.88 -0.33
CA GLY A 67 3.81 13.21 -1.46
C GLY A 67 3.09 14.01 -2.55
N ASN A 68 3.74 15.05 -3.09
CA ASN A 68 3.22 15.83 -4.21
C ASN A 68 3.80 15.34 -5.56
N ALA A 69 2.99 14.61 -6.33
CA ALA A 69 3.37 14.08 -7.63
C ALA A 69 3.13 15.02 -8.83
N ALA A 70 2.94 16.33 -8.60
CA ALA A 70 2.64 17.27 -9.68
C ALA A 70 3.72 17.34 -10.76
N LYS A 71 5.01 17.30 -10.36
CA LYS A 71 6.15 17.37 -11.31
C LYS A 71 6.15 16.18 -12.26
N ILE A 72 6.11 14.96 -11.74
CA ILE A 72 6.18 13.75 -12.56
C ILE A 72 4.93 13.60 -13.45
N LYS A 73 3.75 14.01 -12.96
CA LYS A 73 2.54 14.04 -13.77
C LYS A 73 2.65 15.00 -14.94
N LYS A 74 3.24 16.18 -14.71
CA LYS A 74 3.41 17.21 -15.75
C LYS A 74 4.44 16.81 -16.79
N GLU A 75 5.60 16.30 -16.36
CA GLU A 75 6.74 16.05 -17.24
C GLU A 75 6.70 14.66 -17.88
N LEU A 76 6.32 13.63 -17.13
CA LEU A 76 6.38 12.22 -17.56
C LEU A 76 4.99 11.63 -17.84
N GLY A 77 3.91 12.39 -17.61
CA GLY A 77 2.53 11.91 -17.77
C GLY A 77 2.13 10.82 -16.77
N TRP A 78 2.99 10.49 -15.81
CA TRP A 78 2.75 9.41 -14.86
C TRP A 78 1.65 9.79 -13.86
N LYS A 79 0.80 8.81 -13.56
CA LYS A 79 -0.19 8.86 -12.48
C LYS A 79 -0.37 7.46 -11.90
N PRO A 80 -0.64 7.32 -10.58
CA PRO A 80 -1.03 6.03 -10.03
C PRO A 80 -2.29 5.51 -10.74
N LYS A 81 -2.35 4.21 -10.96
CA LYS A 81 -3.48 3.51 -11.60
C LYS A 81 -4.27 2.75 -10.55
N THR A 82 -3.61 2.20 -9.53
CA THR A 82 -4.23 1.46 -8.44
C THR A 82 -4.59 2.38 -7.27
N SER A 83 -5.86 2.33 -6.86
CA SER A 83 -6.35 2.97 -5.65
C SER A 83 -5.86 2.26 -4.37
N LEU A 84 -6.07 2.89 -3.21
CA LEU A 84 -5.69 2.28 -1.94
C LEU A 84 -6.56 1.05 -1.65
N GLU A 85 -7.85 1.16 -1.92
CA GLU A 85 -8.85 0.11 -1.72
C GLU A 85 -8.53 -1.11 -2.58
N GLU A 86 -8.28 -0.91 -3.89
CA GLU A 86 -7.86 -1.99 -4.79
C GLU A 86 -6.56 -2.65 -4.31
N LEU A 87 -5.58 -1.85 -3.85
CA LEU A 87 -4.33 -2.39 -3.31
C LEU A 87 -4.57 -3.27 -2.09
N ILE A 88 -5.36 -2.79 -1.11
CA ILE A 88 -5.64 -3.53 0.12
C ILE A 88 -6.39 -4.82 -0.20
N THR A 89 -7.43 -4.77 -1.04
CA THR A 89 -8.16 -5.95 -1.49
C THR A 89 -7.23 -6.96 -2.16
N MET A 90 -6.36 -6.53 -3.08
CA MET A 90 -5.38 -7.44 -3.71
C MET A 90 -4.44 -8.10 -2.70
N MET A 91 -4.02 -7.36 -1.67
CA MET A 91 -3.15 -7.89 -0.61
C MET A 91 -3.89 -8.92 0.25
N VAL A 92 -5.11 -8.61 0.69
CA VAL A 92 -5.95 -9.52 1.50
C VAL A 92 -6.22 -10.81 0.75
N GLU A 93 -6.63 -10.74 -0.53
CA GLU A 93 -6.86 -11.91 -1.37
C GLU A 93 -5.61 -12.79 -1.54
N ALA A 94 -4.43 -12.16 -1.63
CA ALA A 94 -3.17 -12.90 -1.71
C ALA A 94 -2.85 -13.61 -0.39
N ASP A 95 -3.09 -12.97 0.75
CA ASP A 95 -2.85 -13.55 2.07
C ASP A 95 -3.87 -14.64 2.43
N LEU A 96 -5.15 -14.49 2.07
CA LEU A 96 -6.16 -15.55 2.22
C LEU A 96 -5.73 -16.84 1.51
N LYS A 97 -5.17 -16.72 0.29
CA LYS A 97 -4.66 -17.88 -0.45
C LYS A 97 -3.46 -18.54 0.25
N ARG A 98 -2.56 -17.75 0.83
CA ARG A 98 -1.39 -18.25 1.58
C ARG A 98 -1.84 -19.01 2.84
N VAL A 99 -2.71 -18.41 3.63
CA VAL A 99 -3.24 -19.01 4.86
C VAL A 99 -4.02 -20.31 4.54
N ALA A 100 -4.82 -20.31 3.48
CA ALA A 100 -5.52 -21.51 3.03
C ALA A 100 -4.56 -22.65 2.61
N ALA A 101 -3.43 -22.32 1.98
CA ALA A 101 -2.41 -23.30 1.63
C ALA A 101 -1.73 -23.89 2.89
N GLU A 102 -1.36 -23.06 3.86
CA GLU A 102 -0.76 -23.49 5.12
C GLU A 102 -1.69 -24.39 5.96
N ALA A 103 -3.00 -24.10 5.96
CA ALA A 103 -3.99 -24.93 6.64
C ALA A 103 -4.15 -26.33 6.00
N CYS A 104 -3.95 -26.42 4.68
CA CYS A 104 -3.98 -27.71 3.96
C CYS A 104 -2.76 -28.58 4.29
N GLU A 105 -1.56 -27.96 4.40
CA GLU A 105 -0.32 -28.66 4.72
C GLU A 105 -0.29 -29.20 6.16
N THR A 106 -0.85 -28.46 7.12
CA THR A 106 -0.89 -28.84 8.53
C THR A 106 -1.88 -29.97 8.86
N THR A 107 -2.81 -30.30 7.95
CA THR A 107 -3.78 -31.41 8.15
C THR A 107 -3.25 -32.77 7.67
N THR A 108 -2.09 -32.80 6.99
CA THR A 108 -1.51 -34.04 6.42
C THR A 108 -0.31 -34.59 7.22
N GLY A 109 -0.10 -34.10 8.46
CA GLY A 109 0.99 -34.48 9.37
C GLY A 109 0.54 -35.29 10.57
#